data_AF-A0AAW9HZ00-F1
#
_entry.id   AF-A0AAW9HZ00-F1
#
_cell.length_a   1.000
_cell.length_b   1.000
_cell.length_c   1.000
_cell.angle_alpha   90.00
_cell.angle_beta   90.00
_cell.angle_gamma   90.00
#
_symmetry.space_group_name_H-M   'P 1'
#
loop_
_entity.id
_entity.type
_entity.pdbx_description
1 polymer ?
#
loop_
_entity_poly.entity_id
_entity_poly.type
_entity_poly.pdbx_seq_one_letter_code
_entity_poly.pdbx_strand_id
1 'polypeptide(L)'
;TMTTQVEFWFDATCPWTWITSRRGAEVAAARDFTVTWRPFSLAILNEGKDISVEYRAHVEEGRETALVAMKIAQLEGNEKLDEFYTALGQA
;
A
#
# COMPACT_ATOMS: atom_id res chain seq x y z
N THR A 1 15.46 23.83 2.00
CA THR A 1 14.54 23.58 0.88
C THR A 1 13.25 22.99 1.43
N MET A 2 12.12 23.17 0.76
CA MET A 2 10.86 22.56 1.18
C MET A 2 10.82 21.14 0.60
N THR A 3 10.94 20.13 1.45
CA THR A 3 10.87 18.72 1.04
C THR A 3 9.50 18.43 0.42
N THR A 4 9.50 17.79 -0.75
CA THR A 4 8.26 17.44 -1.43
C THR A 4 7.58 16.29 -0.69
N GLN A 5 6.27 16.36 -0.47
CA GLN A 5 5.51 15.28 0.14
C GLN A 5 4.79 14.48 -0.94
N VAL A 6 5.04 13.17 -1.00
CA VAL A 6 4.39 12.25 -1.94
C VAL A 6 3.49 11.31 -1.15
N GLU A 7 2.20 11.30 -1.45
CA GLU A 7 1.29 10.29 -0.93
C GLU A 7 1.27 9.08 -1.87
N PHE A 8 1.40 7.89 -1.31
CA PHE A 8 1.42 6.64 -2.07
C PHE A 8 0.34 5.69 -1.56
N TRP A 9 -0.63 5.40 -2.42
CA TRP A 9 -1.69 4.44 -2.10
C TRP A 9 -1.25 3.02 -2.44
N PHE A 10 -1.40 2.10 -1.49
CA PHE A 10 -1.01 0.70 -1.68
C PHE A 10 -2.08 -0.28 -1.22
N ASP A 11 -2.10 -1.44 -1.88
CA ASP A 11 -2.84 -2.63 -1.51
C ASP A 11 -1.85 -3.80 -1.58
N ALA A 12 -1.74 -4.60 -0.52
CA ALA A 12 -0.73 -5.64 -0.41
C ALA A 12 -0.89 -6.78 -1.45
N THR A 13 -2.07 -6.96 -2.02
CA THR A 13 -2.34 -7.98 -3.07
C THR A 13 -1.95 -7.50 -4.47
N CYS A 14 -1.64 -6.21 -4.63
CA CYS A 14 -1.39 -5.60 -5.92
C CYS A 14 0.11 -5.60 -6.27
N PRO A 15 0.56 -6.38 -7.27
CA PRO A 15 1.96 -6.46 -7.65
C PRO A 15 2.51 -5.12 -8.15
N TRP A 16 1.66 -4.30 -8.76
CA TRP A 16 2.04 -2.99 -9.27
C TRP A 16 2.36 -2.02 -8.14
N THR A 17 1.52 -1.97 -7.10
CA THR A 17 1.80 -1.10 -5.95
C THR A 17 3.05 -1.55 -5.20
N TRP A 18 3.36 -2.86 -5.18
CA TRP A 18 4.61 -3.35 -4.62
C TRP A 18 5.82 -2.83 -5.37
N ILE A 19 5.90 -3.09 -6.68
CA ILE A 19 7.02 -2.68 -7.54
C ILE A 19 7.20 -1.15 -7.47
N THR A 20 6.11 -0.39 -7.61
CA THR A 20 6.20 1.07 -7.57
C THR A 20 6.57 1.59 -6.18
N SER A 21 6.11 0.96 -5.09
CA SER A 21 6.47 1.40 -3.73
C SER A 21 7.96 1.25 -3.46
N ARG A 22 8.58 0.13 -3.86
CA ARG A 22 10.01 -0.11 -3.65
C ARG A 22 10.84 0.87 -4.46
N ARG A 23 10.44 1.10 -5.72
CA ARG A 23 11.10 2.12 -6.55
C ARG A 23 10.93 3.52 -5.97
N GLY A 24 9.75 3.86 -5.46
CA GLY A 24 9.48 5.15 -4.80
C GLY A 24 10.37 5.37 -3.59
N ALA A 25 10.49 4.37 -2.71
CA ALA A 25 11.35 4.42 -1.52
C ALA A 25 12.84 4.55 -1.89
N GLU A 26 13.32 3.79 -2.88
CA GLU A 26 14.69 3.93 -3.39
C GLU A 26 15.00 5.35 -3.90
N VAL A 27 14.08 5.94 -4.67
CA VAL A 27 14.27 7.27 -5.25
C VAL A 27 14.16 8.35 -4.17
N ALA A 28 13.30 8.18 -3.17
CA ALA A 28 13.19 9.07 -2.02
C ALA A 28 14.53 9.20 -1.27
N ALA A 29 15.25 8.08 -1.09
CA ALA A 29 16.58 8.11 -0.47
C ALA A 29 17.62 8.92 -1.26
N ALA A 30 17.40 9.13 -2.57
CA ALA A 30 18.31 9.85 -3.46
C ALA A 30 17.82 11.26 -3.87
N ARG A 31 16.67 11.73 -3.35
CA ARG A 31 15.99 12.97 -3.76
C ARG A 31 15.34 13.68 -2.56
N ASP A 32 14.97 14.96 -2.72
CA ASP A 32 14.37 15.77 -1.63
C ASP A 32 12.83 15.58 -1.57
N PHE A 33 12.38 14.35 -1.32
CA PHE A 33 10.98 14.06 -1.02
C PHE A 33 10.80 12.93 -0.01
N THR A 34 9.69 12.96 0.71
CA THR A 34 9.27 11.92 1.66
C THR A 34 7.98 11.25 1.21
N VAL A 35 7.81 9.97 1.57
CA VAL A 35 6.63 9.17 1.21
C VAL A 35 5.71 9.03 2.41
N THR A 36 4.44 9.40 2.22
CA THR A 36 3.35 9.09 3.14
C THR A 36 2.55 7.92 2.58
N TRP A 37 2.56 6.80 3.28
CA TRP A 37 1.87 5.58 2.88
C TRP A 37 0.38 5.67 3.22
N ARG A 38 -0.46 5.35 2.24
CA ARG A 38 -1.92 5.39 2.35
C ARG A 38 -2.48 3.99 2.02
N PRO A 39 -3.02 3.24 2.98
CA PRO A 39 -3.65 1.97 2.67
C PRO A 39 -4.90 2.20 1.82
N PHE A 40 -5.15 1.35 0.84
CA PHE A 40 -6.45 1.18 0.20
C PHE A 40 -6.74 -0.31 -0.02
N SER A 41 -7.91 -0.63 -0.56
CA SER A 41 -8.33 -2.00 -0.82
C SER A 41 -8.82 -2.17 -2.26
N LEU A 42 -8.21 -3.10 -3.00
CA LEU A 42 -8.68 -3.57 -4.30
C LEU A 42 -10.00 -4.33 -4.18
N ALA A 43 -10.24 -5.04 -3.08
CA ALA A 43 -11.53 -5.66 -2.81
C ALA A 43 -12.64 -4.60 -2.79
N ILE A 44 -12.48 -3.54 -1.97
CA ILE A 44 -13.44 -2.43 -1.89
C ILE A 44 -13.53 -1.70 -3.24
N LEU A 45 -12.40 -1.42 -3.89
CA LEU A 45 -12.38 -0.74 -5.20
C LEU A 45 -13.15 -1.51 -6.27
N ASN A 46 -13.21 -2.83 -6.17
CA ASN A 46 -13.85 -3.71 -7.15
C ASN A 46 -15.23 -4.23 -6.73
N GLU A 47 -15.79 -3.72 -5.64
CA GLU A 47 -17.18 -4.01 -5.24
C GLU A 47 -18.16 -3.62 -6.37
N GLY A 48 -19.03 -4.55 -6.74
CA GLY A 48 -20.03 -4.35 -7.80
C GLY A 48 -19.49 -4.27 -9.23
N LYS A 49 -18.17 -4.33 -9.45
CA LYS A 49 -17.59 -4.35 -10.80
C LYS A 49 -17.66 -5.74 -11.42
N ASP A 50 -17.79 -5.79 -12.75
CA ASP A 50 -17.69 -7.02 -13.52
C ASP A 50 -16.21 -7.41 -13.69
N ILE A 51 -15.77 -8.38 -12.89
CA ILE A 51 -14.41 -8.92 -12.87
C ILE A 51 -14.48 -10.44 -12.75
N SER A 52 -13.42 -11.14 -13.16
CA SER A 52 -13.40 -12.60 -13.06
C SER A 52 -13.53 -13.08 -11.60
N VAL A 53 -14.10 -14.27 -11.43
CA VAL A 53 -14.31 -14.87 -10.10
C VAL A 53 -12.97 -15.08 -9.40
N GLU A 54 -11.95 -15.49 -10.14
CA GLU A 54 -10.59 -15.72 -9.64
C GLU A 54 -9.96 -14.43 -9.15
N TYR A 55 -10.09 -13.33 -9.92
CA TYR A 55 -9.55 -12.04 -9.50
C TYR A 55 -10.29 -11.49 -8.29
N ARG A 56 -11.61 -11.69 -8.22
CA ARG A 56 -12.40 -11.30 -7.03
C ARG A 56 -11.92 -12.05 -5.79
N ALA A 57 -11.75 -13.37 -5.88
CA ALA A 57 -11.24 -14.17 -4.76
C ALA A 57 -9.86 -13.67 -4.30
N HIS A 58 -8.93 -13.45 -5.25
CA HIS A 58 -7.58 -12.94 -4.96
C HIS A 58 -7.58 -11.62 -4.20
N VAL A 59 -8.35 -10.61 -4.65
CA VAL A 59 -8.35 -9.30 -3.96
C VAL A 59 -9.06 -9.34 -2.61
N GLU A 60 -10.04 -10.24 -2.43
CA GLU A 60 -10.76 -10.39 -1.16
C GLU A 60 -9.88 -10.96 -0.05
N GLU A 61 -8.89 -11.81 -0.37
CA GLU A 61 -7.88 -12.26 0.59
C GLU A 61 -7.11 -11.09 1.23
N GLY A 62 -7.01 -9.95 0.53
CA GLY A 62 -6.35 -8.73 1.00
C GLY A 62 -7.21 -7.81 1.88
N ARG A 63 -8.52 -8.04 1.99
CA ARG A 63 -9.43 -7.08 2.65
C ARG A 63 -9.08 -6.85 4.11
N GLU A 64 -8.83 -7.92 4.86
CA GLU A 64 -8.48 -7.83 6.28
C GLU A 64 -7.13 -7.15 6.48
N THR A 65 -6.16 -7.46 5.62
CA THR A 65 -4.83 -6.83 5.60
C THR A 65 -4.92 -5.31 5.39
N ALA A 66 -5.81 -4.84 4.51
CA ALA A 66 -6.03 -3.42 4.31
C ALA A 66 -6.60 -2.73 5.58
N LEU A 67 -7.51 -3.39 6.31
CA LEU A 67 -8.03 -2.87 7.58
C LEU A 67 -6.95 -2.82 8.66
N VAL A 68 -6.09 -3.84 8.75
CA VAL A 68 -4.94 -3.84 9.66
C VAL A 68 -3.97 -2.70 9.32
N ALA A 69 -3.63 -2.54 8.03
CA ALA A 69 -2.78 -1.46 7.55
C ALA A 69 -3.37 -0.08 7.92
N MET A 70 -4.67 0.12 7.74
CA MET A 70 -5.35 1.35 8.16
C MET A 70 -5.22 1.58 9.67
N LYS A 71 -5.34 0.53 10.48
CA LYS A 71 -5.24 0.66 11.94
C LYS A 71 -3.82 0.98 12.39
N ILE A 72 -2.80 0.39 11.76
CA ILE A 72 -1.38 0.73 11.97
C ILE A 72 -1.15 2.20 11.58
N ALA A 73 -1.66 2.65 10.43
CA ALA A 73 -1.54 4.05 10.00
C ALA A 73 -2.08 5.03 11.05
N GLN A 74 -3.22 4.68 11.69
CA GLN A 74 -3.89 5.51 12.69
C GLN A 74 -3.22 5.51 14.06
N LEU A 75 -2.70 4.36 14.50
CA LEU A 75 -2.20 4.17 15.86
C LEU A 75 -0.68 4.34 15.96
N GLU A 76 0.06 3.83 14.98
CA GLU A 76 1.50 3.64 15.02
C GLU A 76 2.25 4.57 14.04
N GLY A 77 1.52 5.21 13.12
CA GLY A 77 2.06 6.20 12.18
C GLY A 77 2.74 5.60 10.95
N ASN A 78 3.36 6.49 10.15
CA ASN A 78 3.83 6.19 8.79
C ASN A 78 5.01 5.20 8.75
N GLU A 79 5.93 5.26 9.72
CA GLU A 79 7.11 4.40 9.79
C GLU A 79 6.71 2.94 10.03
N LYS A 80 5.83 2.68 11.01
CA LYS A 80 5.31 1.33 11.27
C LYS A 80 4.45 0.79 10.13
N LEU A 81 3.77 1.67 9.40
CA LEU A 81 3.05 1.27 8.20
C LEU A 81 4.00 0.83 7.08
N ASP A 82 5.15 1.50 6.91
CA ASP A 82 6.17 1.09 5.94
C ASP A 82 6.80 -0.26 6.33
N GLU A 83 7.18 -0.43 7.60
CA GLU A 83 7.71 -1.70 8.11
C GLU A 83 6.73 -2.86 7.85
N PHE A 84 5.45 -2.66 8.18
CA PHE A 84 4.39 -3.64 7.97
C PHE A 84 4.22 -3.99 6.49
N TYR A 85 4.08 -2.98 5.63
CA TYR A 85 3.91 -3.21 4.20
C TYR A 85 5.14 -3.88 3.57
N THR A 86 6.33 -3.47 3.99
CA THR A 86 7.60 -4.09 3.56
C THR A 86 7.66 -5.56 3.93
N ALA A 87 7.29 -5.91 5.16
CA ALA A 87 7.29 -7.30 5.62
C ALA A 87 6.31 -8.17 4.83
N LEU A 88 5.11 -7.65 4.54
CA LEU A 88 4.11 -8.37 3.74
C LEU A 88 4.58 -8.64 2.31
N GLY A 89 5.17 -7.65 1.63
CA GLY A 89 5.60 -7.82 0.24
C GLY A 89 6.86 -8.69 0.06
N GLN A 90 7.52 -9.07 1.15
CA GLN A 90 8.69 -9.96 1.16
C GLN A 90 8.36 -11.40 1.61
N ALA A 91 7.16 -11.66 2.12
CA ALA A 91 6.68 -12.97 2.51
C ALA A 91 6.30 -13.82 1.28
#